data_AF-G6Y2N5-F1
#
_entry.id   AF-G6Y2N5-F1
#
_cell.length_a   1.000
_cell.length_b   1.000
_cell.length_c   1.000
_cell.angle_alpha   90.00
_cell.angle_beta   90.00
_cell.angle_gamma   90.00
#
_symmetry.space_group_name_H-M   'P 1'
#
loop_
_entity.id
_entity.type
_entity.pdbx_description
1 polymer ?
#
loop_
_entity_poly.entity_id
_entity_poly.type
_entity_poly.pdbx_seq_one_letter_code
_entity_poly.pdbx_strand_id
1 'polypeptide(L)'
;MLVQHGNATWVFDTIELASRQMDDSDKEALRQKVNQIFELHDCPWRLSDGEFFKLDGDFIGARLATTAHDALTANRFAGAGDEFAKARQYLGAGDVREAIFYSGHSFESVMKVLTGLDHANGDKLIKELAQQGFFDDLPEAVRNGFTDQVLKALPFLRNKLGGHGQGAAVVNIPTVYGDLAIQIAAAFHNFLISKHLERSPPPPPEPLREPAARELADEIPF
;
A
#
# COMPACT_ATOMS: atom_id res chain seq x y z
N MET A 1 12.25 -3.34 -21.17
CA MET A 1 12.62 -2.26 -22.10
C MET A 1 13.14 -2.89 -23.39
N LEU A 2 12.51 -2.61 -24.53
CA LEU A 2 12.97 -3.10 -25.83
C LEU A 2 13.86 -2.01 -26.45
N VAL A 3 15.14 -2.29 -26.64
CA VAL A 3 16.09 -1.37 -27.31
C VAL A 3 16.14 -1.74 -28.79
N GLN A 4 15.71 -0.83 -29.65
CA GLN A 4 15.62 -1.09 -31.09
C GLN A 4 17.00 -1.22 -31.75
N HIS A 5 18.00 -0.46 -31.27
CA HIS A 5 19.38 -0.49 -31.76
C HIS A 5 20.37 -0.20 -30.61
N GLY A 6 21.50 -0.90 -30.55
CA GLY A 6 22.53 -0.73 -29.52
C GLY A 6 22.45 -1.73 -28.36
N ASN A 7 23.35 -1.60 -27.38
CA ASN A 7 23.37 -2.48 -26.20
C ASN A 7 22.48 -1.90 -25.09
N ALA A 8 21.48 -2.67 -24.66
CA ALA A 8 20.56 -2.27 -23.62
C ALA A 8 21.21 -1.98 -22.27
N THR A 9 22.39 -2.55 -22.00
CA THR A 9 23.12 -2.37 -20.75
C THR A 9 23.64 -0.93 -20.58
N TRP A 10 23.85 -0.17 -21.66
CA TRP A 10 24.48 1.16 -21.59
C TRP A 10 23.49 2.31 -21.73
N VAL A 11 22.19 2.05 -21.86
CA VAL A 11 21.20 3.10 -22.14
C VAL A 11 21.12 4.10 -21.00
N PHE A 12 21.10 3.62 -19.76
CA PHE A 12 21.07 4.50 -18.59
C PHE A 12 22.36 5.30 -18.47
N ASP A 13 23.52 4.63 -18.52
CA ASP A 13 24.84 5.30 -18.49
C ASP A 13 24.96 6.39 -19.57
N THR A 14 24.47 6.13 -20.78
CA THR A 14 24.52 7.09 -21.89
C THR A 14 23.67 8.33 -21.60
N ILE A 15 22.47 8.15 -21.04
CA ILE A 15 21.57 9.25 -20.70
C ILE A 15 22.14 10.06 -19.52
N GLU A 16 22.71 9.40 -18.51
CA GLU A 16 23.37 10.08 -17.37
C GLU A 16 24.58 10.89 -17.84
N LEU A 17 25.42 10.32 -18.71
CA LEU A 17 26.57 11.02 -19.28
C LEU A 17 26.16 12.20 -20.15
N ALA A 18 25.10 12.06 -20.95
CA ALA A 18 24.55 13.15 -21.76
C ALA A 18 24.00 14.28 -20.88
N SER A 19 23.27 13.93 -19.81
CA SER A 19 22.71 14.88 -18.84
C SER A 19 23.78 15.76 -18.18
N ARG A 20 24.97 15.20 -17.90
CA ARG A 20 26.10 15.96 -17.31
C ARG A 20 26.63 17.09 -18.19
N GLN A 21 26.42 17.02 -19.50
CA GLN A 21 26.88 18.01 -20.47
C GLN A 21 25.81 19.05 -20.82
N MET A 22 24.60 18.93 -20.27
CA MET A 22 23.47 19.83 -20.53
C MET A 22 23.42 20.97 -19.51
N ASP A 23 22.75 22.06 -19.89
CA ASP A 23 22.36 23.10 -18.94
C ASP A 23 21.17 22.66 -18.07
N ASP A 24 20.89 23.41 -17.01
CA ASP A 24 19.90 22.99 -16.02
C ASP A 24 18.46 22.99 -16.58
N SER A 25 18.17 23.84 -17.57
CA SER A 25 16.88 23.83 -18.28
C SER A 25 16.69 22.56 -19.11
N ASP A 26 17.72 22.14 -19.84
CA ASP A 26 17.67 20.95 -20.69
C ASP A 26 17.66 19.67 -19.85
N LYS A 27 18.36 19.64 -18.71
CA LYS A 27 18.29 18.54 -17.74
C LYS A 27 16.88 18.35 -17.20
N GLU A 28 16.19 19.44 -16.86
CA GLU A 28 14.82 19.36 -16.35
C GLU A 28 13.85 18.84 -17.43
N ALA A 29 13.97 19.34 -18.65
CA ALA A 29 13.16 18.89 -19.78
C ALA A 29 13.41 17.42 -20.13
N LEU A 30 14.67 16.97 -20.08
CA LEU A 30 15.06 15.57 -20.26
C LEU A 30 14.45 14.69 -19.15
N ARG A 31 14.61 15.09 -17.88
CA ARG A 31 14.07 14.38 -16.72
C ARG A 31 12.56 14.16 -16.84
N GLN A 32 11.81 15.21 -17.15
CA GLN A 32 10.36 15.13 -17.29
C GLN A 32 9.95 14.18 -18.41
N LYS A 33 10.56 14.30 -19.60
CA LYS A 33 10.22 13.43 -20.74
C LYS A 33 10.59 11.97 -20.51
N VAL A 34 11.78 11.70 -19.96
CA VAL A 34 12.22 10.33 -19.67
C VAL A 34 11.31 9.67 -18.64
N ASN A 35 10.99 10.37 -17.55
CA ASN A 35 10.09 9.84 -16.52
C ASN A 35 8.67 9.64 -17.05
N GLN A 36 8.16 10.54 -17.89
CA GLN A 36 6.84 10.39 -18.53
C GLN A 36 6.79 9.16 -19.44
N ILE A 37 7.82 8.92 -20.25
CA ILE A 37 7.92 7.74 -21.12
C ILE A 37 8.01 6.46 -20.27
N PHE A 38 8.80 6.49 -19.19
CA PHE A 38 8.93 5.34 -18.30
C PHE A 38 7.63 5.04 -17.56
N GLU A 39 6.89 6.06 -17.16
CA GLU A 39 5.55 5.90 -16.58
C GLU A 39 4.55 5.35 -17.59
N LEU A 40 4.53 5.86 -18.84
CA LEU A 40 3.66 5.37 -19.92
C LEU A 40 3.87 3.88 -20.24
N HIS A 41 5.07 3.36 -19.98
CA HIS A 41 5.46 1.99 -20.29
C HIS A 41 5.65 1.09 -19.05
N ASP A 42 5.11 1.49 -17.89
CA ASP A 42 5.24 0.76 -16.62
C ASP A 42 6.70 0.37 -16.30
N CYS A 43 7.64 1.21 -16.70
CA CYS A 43 9.06 1.02 -16.44
C CYS A 43 9.36 1.46 -14.99
N PRO A 44 9.99 0.60 -14.17
CA PRO A 44 10.25 0.90 -12.76
C PRO A 44 11.38 1.90 -12.55
N TRP A 45 12.05 2.38 -13.58
CA TRP A 45 13.18 3.30 -13.43
C TRP A 45 12.72 4.75 -13.40
N ARG A 46 13.45 5.61 -12.69
CA ARG A 46 13.23 7.05 -12.64
C ARG A 46 14.56 7.77 -12.69
N LEU A 47 14.59 8.92 -13.38
CA LEU A 47 15.72 9.83 -13.44
C LEU A 47 15.48 10.96 -12.42
N SER A 48 16.41 11.16 -11.49
CA SER A 48 16.45 12.33 -10.59
C SER A 48 17.90 12.78 -10.44
N ASP A 49 18.12 14.09 -10.44
CA ASP A 49 19.45 14.71 -10.26
C ASP A 49 20.55 14.13 -11.19
N GLY A 50 20.15 13.67 -12.38
CA GLY A 50 21.06 13.10 -13.38
C GLY A 50 21.44 11.63 -13.15
N GLU A 51 20.81 10.94 -12.21
CA GLU A 51 21.03 9.52 -11.91
C GLU A 51 19.74 8.71 -12.02
N PHE A 52 19.85 7.47 -12.53
CA PHE A 52 18.73 6.53 -12.54
C PHE A 52 18.64 5.75 -11.24
N PHE A 53 17.46 5.74 -10.66
CA PHE A 53 17.11 4.85 -9.57
C PHE A 53 15.96 3.94 -10.00
N LYS A 54 16.05 2.68 -9.58
CA LYS A 54 14.95 1.73 -9.76
C LYS A 54 13.99 1.92 -8.61
N LEU A 55 12.76 2.33 -8.92
CA LEU A 55 11.64 2.09 -8.04
C LEU A 55 11.49 0.57 -7.95
N ASP A 56 11.77 -0.01 -6.80
CA ASP A 56 11.40 -1.40 -6.59
C ASP A 56 9.87 -1.49 -6.72
N GLY A 57 9.41 -2.17 -7.77
CA GLY A 57 7.98 -2.48 -7.95
C GLY A 57 7.41 -3.30 -6.79
N ASP A 58 8.29 -3.95 -6.03
CA ASP A 58 7.99 -4.67 -4.79
C ASP A 58 7.90 -3.77 -3.55
N PHE A 59 8.45 -2.55 -3.56
CA PHE A 59 8.83 -1.91 -2.30
C PHE A 59 7.82 -0.96 -1.67
N ILE A 60 6.81 -0.40 -2.35
CA ILE A 60 5.89 0.54 -1.65
C ILE A 60 4.40 0.29 -1.89
N GLY A 61 3.99 -0.14 -3.08
CA GLY A 61 2.56 -0.30 -3.41
C GLY A 61 2.10 -1.75 -3.48
N ALA A 62 2.65 -2.51 -4.43
CA ALA A 62 2.07 -3.78 -4.87
C ALA A 62 2.31 -4.95 -3.90
N ARG A 63 3.52 -5.12 -3.36
CA ARG A 63 3.79 -6.19 -2.39
C ARG A 63 3.13 -5.92 -1.03
N LEU A 64 3.13 -4.66 -0.57
CA LEU A 64 2.36 -4.26 0.60
C LEU A 64 0.85 -4.45 0.38
N ALA A 65 0.33 -4.09 -0.79
CA ALA A 65 -1.06 -4.28 -1.18
C ALA A 65 -1.46 -5.76 -1.28
N THR A 66 -0.59 -6.62 -1.82
CA THR A 66 -0.86 -8.06 -1.94
C THR A 66 -0.75 -8.75 -0.59
N THR A 67 0.27 -8.48 0.22
CA THR A 67 0.35 -9.04 1.60
C THR A 67 -0.77 -8.51 2.49
N ALA A 68 -1.12 -7.22 2.38
CA ALA A 68 -2.28 -6.66 3.07
C ALA A 68 -3.56 -7.33 2.55
N HIS A 69 -3.79 -7.41 1.24
CA HIS A 69 -4.96 -8.07 0.67
C HIS A 69 -5.07 -9.52 1.12
N ASP A 70 -4.01 -10.30 1.06
CA ASP A 70 -3.99 -11.70 1.52
C ASP A 70 -4.28 -11.79 3.03
N ALA A 71 -3.74 -10.89 3.85
CA ALA A 71 -4.06 -10.79 5.27
C ALA A 71 -5.51 -10.31 5.54
N LEU A 72 -6.05 -9.46 4.67
CA LEU A 72 -7.42 -8.95 4.73
C LEU A 72 -8.44 -9.99 4.23
N THR A 73 -8.02 -10.93 3.39
CA THR A 73 -8.85 -12.05 2.91
C THR A 73 -9.07 -13.10 4.03
N ALA A 74 -8.33 -13.04 5.13
CA ALA A 74 -8.71 -13.78 6.33
C ALA A 74 -10.09 -13.29 6.81
N ASN A 75 -11.04 -14.21 7.04
CA ASN A 75 -12.50 -13.98 7.22
C ASN A 75 -12.95 -12.74 8.02
N ARG A 76 -12.11 -12.16 8.89
CA ARG A 76 -12.44 -11.01 9.73
C ARG A 76 -12.23 -9.65 9.06
N PHE A 77 -11.50 -9.57 7.94
CA PHE A 77 -11.10 -8.32 7.31
C PHE A 77 -11.61 -8.15 5.85
N ALA A 78 -12.46 -9.06 5.38
CA ALA A 78 -12.90 -9.09 3.99
C ALA A 78 -13.46 -7.75 3.49
N GLY A 79 -14.25 -7.04 4.32
CA GLY A 79 -14.79 -5.73 3.97
C GLY A 79 -13.70 -4.66 3.73
N ALA A 80 -12.64 -4.66 4.54
CA ALA A 80 -11.50 -3.77 4.33
C ALA A 80 -10.71 -4.14 3.06
N GLY A 81 -10.61 -5.44 2.75
CA GLY A 81 -10.01 -5.95 1.52
C GLY A 81 -10.77 -5.52 0.26
N ASP A 82 -12.10 -5.59 0.28
CA ASP A 82 -12.97 -5.16 -0.82
C ASP A 82 -12.86 -3.65 -1.09
N GLU A 83 -12.86 -2.83 -0.02
CA GLU A 83 -12.67 -1.39 -0.12
C GLU A 83 -11.29 -1.04 -0.70
N PHE A 84 -10.25 -1.76 -0.31
CA PHE A 84 -8.91 -1.57 -0.84
C PHE A 84 -8.80 -1.95 -2.32
N ALA A 85 -9.44 -3.06 -2.72
CA ALA A 85 -9.49 -3.48 -4.12
C ALA A 85 -10.21 -2.43 -4.98
N LYS A 86 -11.32 -1.88 -4.49
CA LYS A 86 -12.02 -0.76 -5.14
C LYS A 86 -11.13 0.46 -5.30
N ALA A 87 -10.37 0.84 -4.27
CA ALA A 87 -9.44 1.97 -4.35
C ALA A 87 -8.45 1.82 -5.51
N ARG A 88 -7.88 0.61 -5.70
CA ARG A 88 -6.98 0.31 -6.81
C ARG A 88 -7.69 0.34 -8.17
N GLN A 89 -8.92 -0.15 -8.25
CA GLN A 89 -9.71 -0.12 -9.48
C GLN A 89 -10.02 1.32 -9.91
N TYR A 90 -10.46 2.17 -8.97
CA TYR A 90 -10.70 3.58 -9.25
C TYR A 90 -9.43 4.31 -9.69
N LEU A 91 -8.28 4.02 -9.06
CA LEU A 91 -7.03 4.61 -9.49
C LEU A 91 -6.66 4.20 -10.92
N GLY A 92 -6.82 2.91 -11.25
CA GLY A 92 -6.60 2.40 -12.62
C GLY A 92 -7.55 2.99 -13.66
N ALA A 93 -8.74 3.43 -13.24
CA ALA A 93 -9.70 4.14 -14.08
C ALA A 93 -9.45 5.66 -14.17
N GLY A 94 -8.48 6.19 -13.42
CA GLY A 94 -8.20 7.63 -13.34
C GLY A 94 -9.08 8.40 -12.35
N ASP A 95 -9.93 7.71 -11.58
CA ASP A 95 -10.81 8.30 -10.57
C ASP A 95 -10.07 8.52 -9.24
N VAL A 96 -9.10 9.45 -9.26
CA VAL A 96 -8.18 9.71 -8.14
C VAL A 96 -8.90 10.00 -6.82
N ARG A 97 -10.02 10.73 -6.88
CA ARG A 97 -10.83 11.06 -5.69
C ARG A 97 -11.41 9.83 -5.02
N GLU A 98 -12.00 8.94 -5.81
CA GLU A 98 -12.59 7.70 -5.31
C GLU A 98 -11.49 6.76 -4.82
N ALA A 99 -10.34 6.72 -5.48
CA ALA A 99 -9.17 5.99 -4.99
C ALA A 99 -8.74 6.43 -3.58
N ILE A 100 -8.64 7.74 -3.34
CA ILE A 100 -8.32 8.31 -2.01
C ILE A 100 -9.43 7.99 -1.00
N PHE A 101 -10.70 8.15 -1.40
CA PHE A 101 -11.86 7.89 -0.55
C PHE A 101 -11.89 6.44 -0.05
N TYR A 102 -11.78 5.48 -0.98
CA TYR A 102 -11.80 4.05 -0.67
C TYR A 102 -10.54 3.57 0.08
N SER A 103 -9.38 4.21 -0.15
CA SER A 103 -8.17 3.95 0.65
C SER A 103 -8.39 4.30 2.12
N GLY A 104 -9.01 5.46 2.40
CA GLY A 104 -9.35 5.87 3.76
C GLY A 104 -10.43 5.00 4.41
N HIS A 105 -11.42 4.55 3.63
CA HIS A 105 -12.45 3.62 4.09
C HIS A 105 -11.85 2.27 4.52
N SER A 106 -11.01 1.69 3.67
CA SER A 106 -10.34 0.43 3.98
C SER A 106 -9.53 0.51 5.28
N PHE A 107 -8.77 1.60 5.48
CA PHE A 107 -8.05 1.84 6.74
C PHE A 107 -8.99 1.94 7.95
N GLU A 108 -10.11 2.67 7.82
CA GLU A 108 -11.12 2.76 8.86
C GLU A 108 -11.68 1.37 9.21
N SER A 109 -12.01 0.55 8.21
CA SER A 109 -12.53 -0.81 8.37
C SER A 109 -11.53 -1.74 9.07
N VAL A 110 -10.24 -1.67 8.76
CA VAL A 110 -9.20 -2.41 9.52
C VAL A 110 -9.24 -2.03 11.00
N MET A 111 -9.27 -0.73 11.31
CA MET A 111 -9.30 -0.29 12.70
C MET A 111 -10.60 -0.71 13.42
N LYS A 112 -11.75 -0.72 12.74
CA LYS A 112 -13.02 -1.23 13.31
C LYS A 112 -12.92 -2.69 13.72
N VAL A 113 -12.37 -3.53 12.84
CA VAL A 113 -12.15 -4.96 13.12
C VAL A 113 -11.23 -5.15 14.33
N LEU A 114 -10.15 -4.37 14.41
CA LEU A 114 -9.16 -4.48 15.48
C LEU A 114 -9.66 -3.95 16.84
N THR A 115 -10.45 -2.88 16.82
CA THR A 115 -10.97 -2.24 18.04
C THR A 115 -12.28 -2.87 18.53
N GLY A 116 -13.04 -3.52 17.64
CA GLY A 116 -14.40 -4.01 17.89
C GLY A 116 -15.47 -2.92 17.88
N LEU A 117 -15.17 -1.72 17.36
CA LEU A 117 -16.09 -0.58 17.32
C LEU A 117 -16.69 -0.37 15.93
N ASP A 118 -17.94 -0.79 15.70
CA ASP A 118 -18.59 -0.68 14.38
C ASP A 118 -19.05 0.74 14.01
N HIS A 119 -19.30 1.61 15.02
CA HIS A 119 -19.87 2.94 14.84
C HIS A 119 -18.97 4.07 15.36
N ALA A 120 -17.66 3.94 15.12
CA ALA A 120 -16.67 4.96 15.44
C ALA A 120 -16.09 5.60 14.18
N ASN A 121 -15.77 6.90 14.27
CA ASN A 121 -15.01 7.60 13.24
C ASN A 121 -13.50 7.32 13.40
N GLY A 122 -12.70 7.64 12.38
CA GLY A 122 -11.26 7.41 12.37
C GLY A 122 -10.52 7.91 13.62
N ASP A 123 -10.85 9.12 14.11
CA ASP A 123 -10.22 9.67 15.31
C ASP A 123 -10.52 8.87 16.58
N LYS A 124 -11.76 8.41 16.75
CA LYS A 124 -12.13 7.55 17.88
C LYS A 124 -11.44 6.19 17.79
N LEU A 125 -11.36 5.62 16.59
CA LEU A 125 -10.69 4.34 16.36
C LEU A 125 -9.18 4.40 16.68
N ILE A 126 -8.50 5.47 16.26
CA ILE A 126 -7.08 5.67 16.59
C ILE A 126 -6.87 5.80 18.10
N LYS A 127 -7.74 6.54 18.79
CA LYS A 127 -7.68 6.67 20.26
C LYS A 127 -7.93 5.34 20.95
N GLU A 128 -8.89 4.55 20.46
CA GLU A 128 -9.20 3.24 21.00
C GLU A 128 -8.02 2.27 20.84
N LEU A 129 -7.36 2.24 19.68
CA LEU A 129 -6.14 1.42 19.49
C LEU A 129 -5.05 1.79 20.53
N ALA A 130 -4.87 3.08 20.80
CA ALA A 130 -3.93 3.53 21.82
C ALA A 130 -4.36 3.12 23.24
N GLN A 131 -5.65 3.24 23.59
CA GLN A 131 -6.19 2.81 24.89
C GLN A 131 -6.08 1.30 25.10
N GLN A 132 -6.26 0.53 24.03
CA GLN A 132 -6.03 -0.91 24.04
C GLN A 132 -4.55 -1.28 24.08
N GLY A 133 -3.61 -0.34 24.02
CA GLY A 133 -2.18 -0.58 24.19
C GLY A 133 -1.44 -1.03 22.91
N PHE A 134 -1.95 -0.74 21.71
CA PHE A 134 -1.28 -1.10 20.45
C PHE A 134 0.10 -0.44 20.28
N PHE A 135 0.37 0.62 21.03
CA PHE A 135 1.56 1.45 20.91
C PHE A 135 2.35 1.56 22.23
N ASP A 136 2.10 0.66 23.18
CA ASP A 136 2.76 0.70 24.50
C ASP A 136 4.25 0.34 24.45
N ASP A 137 4.70 -0.28 23.36
CA ASP A 137 6.11 -0.52 23.07
C ASP A 137 6.88 0.74 22.63
N LEU A 138 6.17 1.82 22.30
CA LEU A 138 6.78 3.13 22.07
C LEU A 138 7.01 3.87 23.40
N PRO A 139 8.07 4.70 23.50
CA PRO A 139 8.24 5.61 24.62
C PRO A 139 7.01 6.51 24.82
N GLU A 140 6.56 6.69 26.07
CA GLU A 140 5.36 7.47 26.39
C GLU A 140 5.37 8.87 25.76
N ALA A 141 6.54 9.53 25.78
CA ALA A 141 6.74 10.85 25.21
C ALA A 141 6.44 10.95 23.69
N VAL A 142 6.47 9.85 22.94
CA VAL A 142 6.21 9.85 21.48
C VAL A 142 4.84 9.30 21.10
N ARG A 143 4.12 8.61 22.01
CA ARG A 143 2.85 7.92 21.70
C ARG A 143 1.79 8.86 21.13
N ASN A 144 1.62 10.03 21.75
CA ASN A 144 0.65 11.04 21.29
C ASN A 144 1.03 11.62 19.92
N GLY A 145 2.32 11.86 19.69
CA GLY A 145 2.81 12.32 18.38
C GLY A 145 2.56 11.29 17.28
N PHE A 146 2.77 10.01 17.58
CA PHE A 146 2.52 8.92 16.64
C PHE A 146 1.04 8.85 16.23
N THR A 147 0.11 8.89 17.19
CA THR A 147 -1.33 8.82 16.88
C THR A 147 -1.83 10.07 16.15
N ASP A 148 -1.38 11.27 16.54
CA ASP A 148 -1.87 12.53 15.96
C ASP A 148 -1.21 12.92 14.63
N GLN A 149 0.01 12.45 14.35
CA GLN A 149 0.75 12.84 13.15
C GLN A 149 0.85 11.70 12.14
N VAL A 150 1.19 10.49 12.59
CA VAL A 150 1.42 9.35 11.69
C VAL A 150 0.07 8.76 11.27
N LEU A 151 -0.73 8.24 12.20
CA LEU A 151 -1.97 7.53 11.86
C LEU A 151 -3.05 8.44 11.26
N LYS A 152 -2.97 9.76 11.48
CA LYS A 152 -3.90 10.73 10.88
C LYS A 152 -3.53 11.18 9.48
N ALA A 153 -2.38 10.78 8.93
CA ALA A 153 -1.97 11.19 7.58
C ALA A 153 -3.00 10.80 6.50
N LEU A 154 -3.50 9.56 6.52
CA LEU A 154 -4.50 9.10 5.56
C LEU A 154 -5.91 9.68 5.81
N PRO A 155 -6.43 9.73 7.05
CA PRO A 155 -7.66 10.47 7.35
C PRO A 155 -7.60 11.93 6.90
N PHE A 156 -6.47 12.61 7.08
CA PHE A 156 -6.27 13.96 6.61
C PHE A 156 -6.37 14.04 5.07
N LEU A 157 -5.63 13.18 4.36
CA LEU A 157 -5.63 13.14 2.90
C LEU A 157 -7.04 12.87 2.35
N ARG A 158 -7.75 11.89 2.92
CA ARG A 158 -9.15 11.59 2.60
C ARG A 158 -10.05 12.79 2.82
N ASN A 159 -10.01 13.42 4.00
CA ASN A 159 -10.92 14.52 4.30
C ASN A 159 -10.68 15.75 3.42
N LYS A 160 -9.42 16.00 3.01
CA LYS A 160 -9.07 17.15 2.18
C LYS A 160 -9.28 16.92 0.69
N LEU A 161 -9.07 15.71 0.19
CA LEU A 161 -9.05 15.42 -1.25
C LEU A 161 -10.15 14.45 -1.71
N GLY A 162 -10.63 13.57 -0.83
CA GLY A 162 -11.60 12.51 -1.15
C GLY A 162 -12.98 12.64 -0.50
N GLY A 163 -13.15 13.46 0.54
CA GLY A 163 -14.26 13.35 1.50
C GLY A 163 -15.38 14.39 1.41
N HIS A 164 -15.27 15.43 0.58
CA HIS A 164 -16.28 16.49 0.47
C HIS A 164 -16.75 16.72 -0.97
N GLY A 165 -18.04 17.03 -1.14
CA GLY A 165 -18.63 17.38 -2.44
C GLY A 165 -17.96 18.62 -3.04
N GLN A 166 -17.79 18.63 -4.37
CA GLN A 166 -16.89 19.56 -5.08
C GLN A 166 -17.23 21.06 -4.94
N GLY A 167 -18.44 21.43 -4.48
CA GLY A 167 -18.89 22.81 -4.61
C GLY A 167 -18.75 23.29 -6.06
N ALA A 168 -18.52 24.58 -6.28
CA ALA A 168 -18.48 25.16 -7.63
C ALA A 168 -17.17 24.92 -8.42
N ALA A 169 -16.12 24.35 -7.82
CA ALA A 169 -14.81 24.21 -8.46
C ALA A 169 -14.36 22.75 -8.48
N VAL A 170 -14.25 22.17 -9.68
CA VAL A 170 -13.69 20.82 -9.88
C VAL A 170 -12.20 20.88 -9.57
N VAL A 171 -11.80 20.41 -8.38
CA VAL A 171 -10.39 20.24 -8.03
C VAL A 171 -9.85 19.03 -8.80
N ASN A 172 -8.94 19.29 -9.74
CA ASN A 172 -8.20 18.24 -10.42
C ASN A 172 -7.06 17.78 -9.51
N ILE A 173 -7.17 16.56 -8.98
CA ILE A 173 -6.19 15.98 -8.05
C ILE A 173 -5.20 15.17 -8.89
N PRO A 174 -3.89 15.48 -8.87
CA PRO A 174 -2.90 14.68 -9.57
C PRO A 174 -2.94 13.20 -9.13
N THR A 175 -2.82 12.28 -10.09
CA THR A 175 -2.88 10.82 -9.87
C THR A 175 -1.94 10.34 -8.77
N VAL A 176 -0.76 10.96 -8.66
CA VAL A 176 0.23 10.67 -7.62
C VAL A 176 -0.30 10.78 -6.18
N TYR A 177 -1.36 11.57 -5.92
CA TYR A 177 -2.01 11.60 -4.61
C TYR A 177 -2.93 10.41 -4.35
N GLY A 178 -3.51 9.83 -5.40
CA GLY A 178 -4.21 8.56 -5.33
C GLY A 178 -3.24 7.41 -5.06
N ASP A 179 -2.10 7.39 -5.75
CA ASP A 179 -1.01 6.46 -5.46
C ASP A 179 -0.54 6.56 -4.01
N LEU A 180 -0.28 7.79 -3.54
CA LEU A 180 0.13 8.05 -2.16
C LEU A 180 -0.90 7.51 -1.15
N ALA A 181 -2.20 7.73 -1.39
CA ALA A 181 -3.25 7.25 -0.49
C ALA A 181 -3.27 5.72 -0.38
N ILE A 182 -3.14 5.02 -1.52
CA ILE A 182 -3.10 3.56 -1.56
C ILE A 182 -1.85 3.04 -0.83
N GLN A 183 -0.70 3.66 -1.04
CA GLN A 183 0.57 3.28 -0.39
C GLN A 183 0.50 3.46 1.13
N ILE A 184 -0.03 4.59 1.61
CA ILE A 184 -0.21 4.84 3.04
C ILE A 184 -1.21 3.83 3.64
N ALA A 185 -2.32 3.56 2.95
CA ALA A 185 -3.30 2.58 3.41
C ALA A 185 -2.66 1.19 3.59
N ALA A 186 -1.93 0.72 2.57
CA ALA A 186 -1.26 -0.58 2.63
C ALA A 186 -0.21 -0.63 3.75
N ALA A 187 0.57 0.44 3.95
CA ALA A 187 1.53 0.54 5.06
C ALA A 187 0.84 0.45 6.42
N PHE A 188 -0.26 1.16 6.62
CA PHE A 188 -1.00 1.13 7.88
C PHE A 188 -1.71 -0.20 8.11
N HIS A 189 -2.27 -0.84 7.09
CA HIS A 189 -2.85 -2.17 7.21
C HIS A 189 -1.81 -3.17 7.69
N ASN A 190 -0.66 -3.24 7.02
CA ASN A 190 0.41 -4.18 7.38
C ASN A 190 0.94 -3.92 8.79
N PHE A 191 1.15 -2.65 9.16
CA PHE A 191 1.58 -2.28 10.50
C PHE A 191 0.56 -2.72 11.57
N LEU A 192 -0.71 -2.36 11.42
CA LEU A 192 -1.73 -2.66 12.42
C LEU A 192 -2.05 -4.15 12.53
N ILE A 193 -2.07 -4.88 11.42
CA ILE A 193 -2.25 -6.33 11.41
C ILE A 193 -1.06 -7.01 12.09
N SER A 194 0.18 -6.58 11.81
CA SER A 194 1.37 -7.11 12.48
C SER A 194 1.31 -6.89 13.99
N LYS A 195 0.93 -5.68 14.42
CA LYS A 195 0.70 -5.35 15.83
C LYS A 195 -0.38 -6.23 16.48
N HIS A 196 -1.44 -6.54 15.74
CA HIS A 196 -2.48 -7.43 16.23
C HIS A 196 -1.97 -8.87 16.41
N LEU A 197 -1.22 -9.40 15.43
CA LEU A 197 -0.67 -10.75 15.46
C LEU A 197 0.40 -10.91 16.55
N GLU A 198 1.24 -9.92 16.79
CA GLU A 198 2.21 -9.91 17.92
C GLU A 198 1.50 -10.08 19.27
N ARG A 199 0.31 -9.50 19.40
CA ARG A 199 -0.50 -9.53 20.63
C ARG A 199 -1.43 -10.75 20.73
N SER A 200 -1.67 -11.42 19.62
CA SER A 200 -2.57 -12.57 19.51
C SER A 200 -1.99 -13.54 18.48
N PRO A 201 -0.90 -14.25 18.82
CA PRO A 201 -0.23 -15.13 17.87
C PRO A 201 -1.21 -16.21 17.41
N PRO A 202 -1.22 -16.56 16.12
CA PRO A 202 -2.06 -17.64 15.62
C PRO A 202 -1.73 -18.93 16.38
N PRO A 203 -2.73 -19.80 16.64
CA PRO A 203 -2.47 -21.10 17.23
C PRO A 203 -1.43 -21.85 16.37
N PRO A 204 -0.52 -22.64 16.98
CA PRO A 204 0.44 -23.43 16.23
C PRO A 204 -0.27 -24.24 15.15
N PRO A 205 0.34 -24.41 13.96
CA PRO A 205 -0.24 -25.28 12.95
C PRO A 205 -0.52 -26.65 13.58
N GLU A 206 -1.74 -27.16 13.37
CA GLU A 206 -2.10 -28.50 13.85
C GLU A 206 -1.04 -29.49 13.38
N PRO A 207 -0.51 -30.36 14.27
CA PRO A 207 0.45 -31.36 13.86
C PRO A 207 -0.17 -32.15 12.71
N LEU A 208 0.60 -32.31 11.63
CA LEU A 208 0.19 -33.10 10.47
C LEU A 208 -0.38 -34.42 11.00
N ARG A 209 -1.69 -34.62 10.81
CA ARG A 209 -2.31 -35.91 11.11
C ARG A 209 -1.55 -36.93 10.27
N GLU A 210 -0.78 -37.78 10.95
CA GLU A 210 -0.23 -38.95 10.30
C GLU A 210 -1.41 -39.67 9.64
N PRO A 211 -1.32 -39.98 8.33
CA PRO A 211 -2.38 -40.71 7.68
C PRO A 211 -2.59 -41.98 8.48
N ALA A 212 -3.80 -42.18 8.98
CA ALA A 212 -4.19 -43.38 9.71
C ALA A 212 -3.66 -44.58 8.91
N ALA A 213 -2.83 -45.39 9.56
CA ALA A 213 -2.34 -46.61 8.96
C ALA A 213 -3.55 -47.35 8.39
N ARG A 214 -3.59 -47.50 7.06
CA ARG A 214 -4.59 -48.36 6.42
C ARG A 214 -4.34 -49.75 6.98
N GLU A 215 -5.16 -50.18 7.93
CA GLU A 215 -5.31 -51.59 8.22
C GLU A 215 -5.80 -52.23 6.92
N LEU A 216 -4.87 -52.83 6.19
CA LEU A 216 -5.15 -53.74 5.10
C LEU A 216 -5.77 -54.98 5.74
N ALA A 217 -7.10 -54.94 5.93
CA ALA A 217 -7.85 -56.13 6.24
C ALA A 217 -7.72 -57.08 5.04
N ASP A 218 -7.05 -58.21 5.26
CA ASP A 218 -6.99 -59.36 4.37
C ASP A 218 -8.41 -59.88 4.10
N GLU A 219 -8.95 -59.57 2.93
CA GLU A 219 -10.02 -60.36 2.32
C GLU A 219 -9.56 -60.80 0.93
N ILE A 220 -8.90 -61.96 0.87
CA ILE A 220 -8.73 -62.74 -0.36
C ILE A 220 -9.87 -63.76 -0.39
N PRO A 221 -10.84 -63.70 -1.34
CA PRO A 221 -11.81 -64.76 -1.52
C PRO A 221 -11.22 -65.89 -2.38
N PHE A 222 -11.40 -67.13 -1.94
CA PHE A 222 -11.32 -68.33 -2.78
C PHE A 222 -12.55 -68.45 -3.69
#